data_AF-A0A067DP02-F1
#
_entry.id   AF-A0A067DP02-F1
#
_cell.length_a   1.000
_cell.length_b   1.000
_cell.length_c   1.000
_cell.angle_alpha   90.00
_cell.angle_beta   90.00
_cell.angle_gamma   90.00
#
_symmetry.space_group_name_H-M   'P 1'
#
loop_
_entity.id
_entity.type
_entity.pdbx_description
1 polymer ?
#
loop_
_entity_poly.entity_id
_entity_poly.type
_entity_poly.pdbx_seq_one_letter_code
_entity_poly.pdbx_strand_id
1 'polypeptide(L)'
;MYGNYDGQGKPPSFDIILEADVWDSIEFEDESTIVTKEIIHIPQKNFVYVCLVNKGSGTPFISAIELRPLKNSTYTTESGSLSLFRRWDIGSRSSETF
;
A
#
# COMPACT_ATOMS: atom_id res chain seq x y z
N MET A 1 -10.39 -2.47 0.28
CA MET A 1 -11.56 -3.02 1.00
C MET A 1 -11.49 -4.53 0.97
N TYR A 2 -11.76 -5.22 2.09
CA TYR A 2 -11.85 -6.69 2.15
C TYR A 2 -13.13 -7.21 1.48
N GLY A 3 -14.27 -6.57 1.75
CA GLY A 3 -15.52 -6.82 1.05
C GLY A 3 -16.02 -8.27 1.13
N ASN A 4 -15.59 -9.02 2.15
CA ASN A 4 -15.93 -10.42 2.36
C ASN A 4 -15.69 -11.32 1.14
N TYR A 5 -14.56 -11.13 0.45
CA TYR A 5 -14.27 -11.82 -0.82
C TYR A 5 -14.26 -13.37 -0.71
N ASP A 6 -14.00 -13.90 0.49
CA ASP A 6 -13.93 -15.33 0.77
C ASP A 6 -15.14 -15.86 1.56
N GLY A 7 -16.14 -15.02 1.85
CA GLY A 7 -17.37 -15.40 2.53
C GLY A 7 -17.22 -15.71 4.03
N GLN A 8 -16.05 -15.46 4.64
CA GLN A 8 -15.80 -15.78 6.05
C GLN A 8 -16.24 -14.68 7.03
N GLY A 9 -16.50 -13.47 6.54
CA GLY A 9 -16.87 -12.31 7.35
C GLY A 9 -15.81 -11.90 8.38
N LYS A 10 -14.54 -12.22 8.10
CA LYS A 10 -13.42 -11.99 9.02
C LYS A 10 -12.24 -11.40 8.25
N PRO A 11 -12.04 -10.07 8.30
CA PRO A 11 -10.91 -9.43 7.64
C PRO A 11 -9.56 -10.00 8.12
N PRO A 12 -8.63 -10.32 7.20
CA PRO A 12 -7.29 -10.79 7.55
C PRO A 12 -6.38 -9.62 7.93
N SER A 13 -5.36 -9.91 8.73
CA SER A 13 -4.19 -9.05 8.97
C SER A 13 -2.94 -9.71 8.40
N PHE A 14 -2.12 -8.92 7.73
CA PHE A 14 -0.93 -9.40 7.02
C PHE A 14 0.06 -8.25 6.81
N ASP A 15 1.34 -8.59 6.63
CA ASP A 15 2.35 -7.62 6.22
C ASP A 15 2.51 -7.59 4.70
N ILE A 16 2.92 -6.44 4.18
CA ILE A 16 3.37 -6.27 2.81
C ILE A 16 4.88 -6.03 2.85
N ILE A 17 5.62 -6.86 2.13
CA ILE A 17 7.06 -6.72 1.92
C ILE A 17 7.28 -6.33 0.46
N LEU A 18 8.06 -5.26 0.25
CA LEU A 18 8.56 -4.89 -1.07
C LEU A 18 10.03 -5.29 -1.14
N GLU A 19 10.37 -6.17 -2.07
CA GLU A 19 11.70 -6.81 -2.15
C GLU A 19 12.07 -7.54 -0.85
N ALA A 20 12.94 -6.94 -0.04
CA ALA A 20 13.42 -7.48 1.23
C ALA A 20 13.01 -6.61 2.44
N ASP A 21 12.32 -5.49 2.20
CA ASP A 21 11.98 -4.50 3.21
C ASP A 21 10.48 -4.53 3.51
N VAL A 22 10.13 -4.38 4.78
CA VAL A 22 8.72 -4.22 5.19
C VAL A 22 8.22 -2.90 4.63
N TRP A 23 7.20 -2.98 3.77
CA TRP A 23 6.49 -1.81 3.27
C TRP A 23 5.49 -1.33 4.32
N ASP A 24 4.57 -2.21 4.75
CA ASP A 24 3.57 -1.85 5.77
C ASP A 24 2.88 -3.09 6.38
N SER A 25 2.15 -2.88 7.48
CA SER A 25 1.24 -3.86 8.07
C SER A 25 -0.21 -3.46 7.77
N ILE A 26 -1.01 -4.42 7.33
CA ILE A 26 -2.43 -4.23 7.02
C ILE A 26 -3.29 -4.75 8.16
N GLU A 27 -4.16 -3.88 8.63
CA GLU A 27 -5.23 -4.16 9.57
C GLU A 27 -6.49 -3.45 9.08
N PHE A 28 -7.64 -4.11 9.23
CA PHE A 28 -8.94 -3.57 8.86
C PHE A 28 -9.78 -3.41 10.12
N GLU A 29 -10.47 -2.29 10.26
CA GLU A 29 -11.45 -2.11 11.33
C GLU A 29 -12.70 -2.96 11.07
N ASP A 30 -13.14 -3.03 9.80
CA ASP A 30 -14.27 -3.83 9.34
C ASP A 30 -14.15 -4.25 7.86
N GLU A 31 -15.16 -4.94 7.33
CA GLU A 31 -15.18 -5.43 5.95
C GLU A 31 -15.20 -4.32 4.89
N SER A 32 -15.76 -3.16 5.24
CA SER A 32 -15.94 -2.00 4.36
C SER A 32 -14.72 -1.07 4.35
N THR A 33 -13.82 -1.22 5.32
CA THR A 33 -12.62 -0.39 5.48
C THR A 33 -11.76 -0.40 4.22
N ILE A 34 -11.52 0.78 3.65
CA ILE A 34 -10.63 0.98 2.52
C ILE A 34 -9.25 1.30 3.05
N VAL A 35 -8.30 0.38 2.81
CA VAL A 35 -6.89 0.59 3.11
C VAL A 35 -6.15 0.79 1.79
N THR A 36 -5.49 1.94 1.67
CA THR A 36 -4.60 2.29 0.54
C THR A 36 -3.22 2.54 1.10
N LYS A 37 -2.20 1.89 0.53
CA LYS A 37 -0.80 2.09 0.87
C LYS A 37 -0.05 2.59 -0.36
N GLU A 38 0.91 3.48 -0.13
CA GLU A 38 1.73 4.08 -1.19
C GLU A 38 3.19 4.07 -0.80
N ILE A 39 4.05 3.74 -1.77
CA ILE A 39 5.51 3.77 -1.65
C ILE A 39 6.13 4.26 -2.95
N ILE A 40 7.19 5.05 -2.83
CA ILE A 40 8.06 5.41 -3.93
C ILE A 40 9.33 4.58 -3.81
N HIS A 41 9.62 3.79 -4.84
CA HIS A 41 10.74 2.87 -4.88
C HIS A 41 11.55 3.04 -6.16
N ILE A 42 12.88 2.91 -6.06
CA ILE A 42 13.79 2.88 -7.20
C ILE A 42 14.18 1.41 -7.45
N PRO A 43 13.53 0.73 -8.41
CA PRO A 43 13.78 -0.69 -8.64
C PRO A 43 15.17 -0.92 -9.20
N GLN A 44 15.88 -1.92 -8.67
CA GLN A 44 17.21 -2.32 -9.14
C GLN A 44 17.16 -3.28 -10.34
N LYS A 45 15.95 -3.76 -10.67
CA LYS A 45 15.69 -4.74 -11.72
C LYS A 45 14.48 -4.28 -12.55
N ASN A 46 14.23 -4.98 -13.66
CA ASN A 46 13.04 -4.76 -14.49
C ASN A 46 11.75 -5.38 -13.94
N PHE A 47 11.78 -5.88 -12.70
CA PHE A 47 10.64 -6.39 -11.95
C PHE A 47 10.78 -5.97 -10.50
N VAL A 48 9.66 -6.02 -9.78
CA VAL A 48 9.61 -5.89 -8.32
C VAL A 48 8.85 -7.06 -7.70
N TYR A 49 9.29 -7.53 -6.54
CA TYR A 49 8.56 -8.50 -5.74
C TYR A 49 7.72 -7.81 -4.69
N VAL A 50 6.43 -8.13 -4.68
CA VAL A 50 5.50 -7.75 -3.62
C VAL A 50 5.04 -9.03 -2.94
N CYS A 51 5.40 -9.20 -1.67
CA CYS A 51 5.10 -10.38 -0.89
C CYS A 51 4.05 -10.04 0.18
N LEU A 52 3.02 -10.88 0.28
CA LEU A 52 2.02 -10.79 1.34
C LEU A 52 2.30 -11.84 2.41
N VAL A 53 2.55 -11.41 3.63
CA VAL A 53 2.91 -12.30 4.74
C VAL A 53 1.71 -12.46 5.66
N ASN A 54 1.12 -13.66 5.64
CA ASN A 54 -0.01 -13.99 6.49
C ASN A 54 0.39 -14.06 7.97
N LYS A 55 -0.33 -13.34 8.84
CA LYS A 55 -0.16 -13.39 10.31
C LYS A 55 -1.02 -14.46 11.01
N GLY A 56 -1.62 -15.37 10.25
CA GLY A 56 -2.49 -16.45 10.77
C GLY A 56 -3.94 -16.03 11.00
N SER A 57 -4.39 -14.93 10.40
CA SER A 57 -5.74 -14.36 10.63
C SER A 57 -6.70 -14.47 9.43
N GLY A 58 -6.23 -14.99 8.30
CA GLY A 58 -7.02 -15.24 7.08
C GLY A 58 -6.12 -15.23 5.84
N THR A 59 -6.68 -15.29 4.63
CA THR A 59 -5.88 -15.25 3.39
C THR A 59 -5.59 -13.80 2.98
N PRO A 60 -4.32 -13.37 2.87
CA PRO A 60 -3.97 -12.04 2.40
C PRO A 60 -4.46 -11.78 0.97
N PHE A 61 -4.81 -10.53 0.66
CA PHE A 61 -5.34 -10.18 -0.65
C PHE A 61 -4.87 -8.77 -1.07
N ILE A 62 -4.89 -8.53 -2.38
CA ILE A 62 -4.73 -7.21 -2.98
C ILE A 62 -5.88 -7.02 -3.97
N SER A 63 -6.57 -5.89 -3.89
CA SER A 63 -7.65 -5.54 -4.83
C SER A 63 -7.13 -4.87 -6.10
N ALA A 64 -6.09 -4.04 -5.98
CA ALA A 64 -5.43 -3.38 -7.10
C ALA A 64 -3.96 -3.09 -6.77
N ILE A 65 -3.11 -3.15 -7.80
CA ILE A 65 -1.74 -2.64 -7.77
C ILE A 65 -1.64 -1.60 -8.88
N GLU A 66 -1.24 -0.39 -8.53
CA GLU A 66 -1.03 0.70 -9.47
C GLU A 66 0.47 1.04 -9.54
N LEU A 67 1.02 1.03 -10.75
CA LEU A 67 2.40 1.43 -11.01
C LEU A 67 2.41 2.76 -11.77
N ARG A 68 3.06 3.78 -11.21
CA ARG A 68 3.13 5.12 -11.79
C ARG A 68 4.59 5.52 -11.97
N PRO A 69 5.12 5.56 -13.21
CA PRO A 69 6.46 6.04 -13.45
C PRO A 69 6.60 7.50 -13.02
N LEU A 70 7.65 7.80 -12.24
CA LEU A 70 7.99 9.15 -11.82
C LEU A 70 9.37 9.52 -12.35
N LYS A 71 9.59 10.82 -12.59
CA LYS A 71 10.94 11.31 -12.92
C LYS A 71 11.81 11.19 -11.67
N ASN A 72 13.08 10.79 -11.84
CA ASN A 72 14.04 10.65 -10.73
C ASN A 72 14.26 11.94 -9.93
N SER A 73 13.93 13.10 -10.51
CA SER A 73 14.02 14.42 -9.87
C SER A 73 12.78 14.81 -9.06
N THR A 74 11.73 13.97 -9.01
CA THR A 74 10.47 14.31 -8.32
C THR A 74 10.64 14.27 -6.81
N TYR A 75 11.34 13.25 -6.31
CA TYR A 75 11.70 13.08 -4.91
C TYR A 75 13.15 12.63 -4.81
N THR A 76 13.96 13.38 -4.08
CA THR A 76 15.34 12.99 -3.78
C THR A 76 15.34 12.20 -2.48
N THR A 77 15.76 10.94 -2.54
CA THR A 77 15.99 10.10 -1.36
C THR A 77 17.49 9.94 -1.13
N GLU A 78 17.93 9.99 0.12
CA GLU A 78 19.34 9.72 0.47
C GLU A 78 19.63 8.21 0.44
N SER A 79 18.67 7.39 0.87
CA SER A 79 18.73 5.94 0.76
C SER A 79 17.33 5.32 0.88
N GLY A 80 17.14 4.18 0.21
CA GLY A 80 15.91 3.39 0.32
C GLY A 80 14.66 4.01 -0.29
N SER A 81 13.54 3.36 0.00
CA SER A 81 12.20 3.73 -0.47
C SER A 81 11.57 4.82 0.42
N LEU A 82 10.61 5.57 -0.13
CA LEU A 82 9.84 6.57 0.62
C LEU A 82 8.40 6.09 0.81
N SER A 83 7.99 5.91 2.07
CA SER A 83 6.58 5.62 2.41
C SER A 83 5.79 6.92 2.53
N LEU A 84 4.55 6.91 2.03
CA LEU A 84 3.67 8.07 2.16
C LEU A 84 3.28 8.28 3.63
N PHE A 85 3.67 9.43 4.21
CA PHE A 85 3.16 9.84 5.52
C PHE A 85 1.80 10.50 5.39
N ARG A 86 1.73 11.62 4.65
CA ARG A 86 0.49 12.32 4.30
C ARG A 86 0.64 13.05 2.98
N ARG A 87 -0.47 13.20 2.27
CA ARG A 87 -0.62 14.09 1.12
C ARG A 87 -1.71 15.10 1.45
N TRP A 88 -1.42 16.37 1.24
CA TRP A 88 -2.37 17.45 1.53
C TRP A 88 -2.46 18.38 0.35
N ASP A 89 -3.68 18.84 0.09
CA ASP A 89 -3.96 19.95 -0.81
C ASP A 89 -4.42 21.14 0.04
N ILE A 90 -3.47 22.02 0.36
CA ILE A 90 -3.67 23.11 1.30
C ILE A 90 -4.28 24.31 0.57
N GLY A 91 -5.40 24.81 1.09
CA GLY A 91 -6.09 25.97 0.53
C GLY A 91 -7.03 25.65 -0.63
N SER A 92 -7.30 24.37 -0.87
CA SER A 92 -8.30 23.95 -1.85
C SER A 92 -9.69 24.50 -1.50
N ARG A 93 -10.43 24.87 -2.55
CA ARG A 93 -11.85 25.26 -2.47
C ARG A 93 -12.78 24.13 -2.89
N SER A 94 -12.25 23.02 -3.41
CA SER A 94 -13.03 21.83 -3.66
C SER A 94 -13.14 21.02 -2.37
N SER A 95 -14.29 20.36 -2.18
CA SER A 95 -14.49 19.38 -1.12
C SER A 95 -13.96 17.99 -1.50
N GLU A 96 -13.20 17.87 -2.59
CA GLU A 96 -12.66 16.59 -3.01
C GLU A 96 -11.36 16.29 -2.29
N THR A 97 -11.29 15.11 -1.68
CA THR A 97 -10.05 14.50 -1.23
C THR A 97 -9.59 13.53 -2.31
N PHE A 98 -8.30 13.59 -2.67
CA PHE A 98 -7.65 12.63 -3.57
C PHE A 98 -7.77 11.19 -3.06
#